data_AF-A0A527D388-F1
#
_entry.id   AF-A0A527D388-F1
#
_cell.length_a   1.000
_cell.length_b   1.000
_cell.length_c   1.000
_cell.angle_alpha   90.00
_cell.angle_beta   90.00
_cell.angle_gamma   90.00
#
_symmetry.space_group_name_H-M   'P 1'
#
loop_
_entity.id
_entity.type
_entity.pdbx_description
1 polymer ?
#
loop_
_entity_poly.entity_id
_entity_poly.type
_entity_poly.pdbx_seq_one_letter_code
_entity_poly.pdbx_strand_id
1 'polypeptide(L)'
;LRTVLIRPHGSGLIGTTLNFDYEVRSSTEAFDDLPDMKIEGEMLDLAKHIINTKKGSFDAKAFDDRYDAAVAELVKAKLEGKALPKKKAPPPSKPSDLLQALRQSAGQASTPKPKLATTKGDAAKRAKRAANSKRAA
;
A
#
# COMPACT_ATOMS: atom_id res chain seq x y z
N LEU A 1 -4.70 23.73 35.25
CA LEU A 1 -5.13 22.41 35.76
C LEU A 1 -5.77 21.66 34.60
N ARG A 2 -5.48 20.37 34.39
CA ARG A 2 -6.06 19.61 33.27
C ARG A 2 -7.26 18.80 33.75
N THR A 3 -8.39 18.93 33.08
CA THR A 3 -9.64 18.22 33.43
C THR A 3 -9.57 16.77 33.01
N VAL A 4 -10.11 15.87 33.85
CA VAL A 4 -10.16 14.43 33.60
C VAL A 4 -11.62 13.96 33.71
N LEU A 5 -12.08 13.24 32.69
CA LEU A 5 -13.32 12.48 32.74
C LEU A 5 -13.05 11.12 33.37
N ILE A 6 -13.73 10.80 34.47
CA ILE A 6 -13.63 9.49 35.13
C ILE A 6 -14.89 8.71 34.82
N ARG A 7 -14.73 7.46 34.33
CA ARG A 7 -15.83 6.55 34.05
C ARG A 7 -15.57 5.16 34.64
N PRO A 8 -16.59 4.46 35.17
CA PRO A 8 -16.46 3.07 35.58
C PRO A 8 -16.18 2.17 34.38
N HIS A 9 -15.31 1.18 34.57
CA HIS A 9 -14.98 0.18 33.57
C HIS A 9 -14.61 -1.16 34.24
N GLY A 10 -15.50 -2.16 34.14
CA GLY A 10 -15.32 -3.44 34.84
C GLY A 10 -15.21 -3.23 36.35
N SER A 11 -14.18 -3.80 36.97
CA SER A 11 -13.89 -3.65 38.40
C SER A 11 -13.04 -2.40 38.73
N GLY A 12 -12.88 -1.46 37.80
CA GLY A 12 -12.04 -0.28 37.95
C GLY A 12 -12.60 1.00 37.33
N LEU A 13 -11.76 2.02 37.22
CA LEU A 13 -12.08 3.33 36.64
C LEU A 13 -11.12 3.64 35.49
N ILE A 14 -11.62 4.26 34.43
CA ILE A 14 -10.79 4.87 33.38
C ILE A 14 -10.83 6.38 33.56
N GLY A 15 -9.64 6.99 33.63
CA GLY A 15 -9.45 8.43 33.53
C GLY A 15 -9.08 8.82 32.11
N THR A 16 -9.92 9.61 31.45
CA THR A 16 -9.64 10.20 30.15
C THR A 16 -9.33 11.68 30.33
N THR A 17 -8.10 12.05 30.03
CA THR A 17 -7.68 13.45 30.09
C THR A 17 -8.31 14.24 28.96
N LEU A 18 -9.05 15.31 29.29
CA LEU A 18 -9.71 16.15 28.29
C LEU A 18 -8.72 17.09 27.61
N ASN A 19 -9.00 17.44 26.35
CA ASN A 19 -8.27 18.46 25.60
C ASN A 19 -8.68 19.87 26.04
N PHE A 20 -7.74 20.81 25.96
CA PHE A 20 -8.07 22.23 26.08
C PHE A 20 -8.67 22.76 24.77
N ASP A 21 -9.35 23.91 24.82
CA ASP A 21 -9.97 24.53 23.64
C ASP A 21 -8.97 24.77 22.51
N TYR A 22 -7.75 25.23 22.81
CA TYR A 22 -6.69 25.49 21.85
C TYR A 22 -6.03 24.22 21.28
N GLU A 23 -6.23 23.05 21.90
CA GLU A 23 -5.75 21.76 21.38
C GLU A 23 -6.73 21.15 20.36
N VAL A 24 -7.97 21.63 20.34
CA VAL A 24 -9.01 21.16 19.42
C VAL A 24 -9.09 22.11 18.24
N ARG A 25 -8.81 21.61 17.04
CA ARG A 25 -8.99 22.38 15.80
C ARG A 25 -10.47 22.42 15.44
N SER A 26 -10.92 23.57 14.93
CA SER A 26 -12.29 23.72 14.40
C SER A 26 -12.48 22.76 13.23
N SER A 27 -13.56 21.97 13.25
CA SER A 27 -13.88 21.08 12.13
C SER A 27 -14.22 21.89 10.88
N THR A 28 -14.87 23.04 11.03
CA THR A 28 -15.18 23.92 9.90
C THR A 28 -13.88 24.34 9.21
N GLU A 29 -12.98 24.99 9.93
CA GLU A 29 -11.67 25.41 9.39
C GLU A 29 -10.85 24.25 8.82
N ALA A 30 -10.89 23.07 9.47
CA ALA A 30 -10.13 21.90 9.02
C ALA A 30 -10.65 21.29 7.72
N PHE A 31 -11.92 21.53 7.37
CA PHE A 31 -12.58 20.96 6.19
C PHE A 31 -13.08 22.00 5.18
N ASP A 32 -12.78 23.28 5.37
CA ASP A 32 -13.24 24.38 4.49
C ASP A 32 -12.82 24.19 3.02
N ASP A 33 -11.65 23.58 2.78
CA ASP A 33 -11.13 23.30 1.43
C ASP A 33 -11.71 22.01 0.79
N LEU A 34 -12.48 21.21 1.54
CA LEU A 34 -13.06 19.98 0.99
C LEU A 34 -14.33 20.31 0.19
N PRO A 35 -14.41 19.90 -1.08
CA PRO A 35 -15.65 20.03 -1.84
C PRO A 35 -16.70 19.03 -1.35
N ASP A 36 -17.97 19.40 -1.45
CA ASP A 36 -19.11 18.50 -1.27
C ASP A 36 -19.12 17.45 -2.40
N MET A 37 -18.49 16.30 -2.15
CA MET A 37 -18.38 15.22 -3.11
C MET A 37 -19.32 14.06 -2.75
N LYS A 38 -20.09 13.58 -3.74
CA LYS A 38 -20.78 12.29 -3.63
C LYS A 38 -19.82 11.18 -4.01
N ILE A 39 -19.58 10.25 -3.09
CA ILE A 39 -18.75 9.07 -3.35
C ILE A 39 -19.46 8.18 -4.37
N GLU A 40 -18.78 7.89 -5.49
CA GLU A 40 -19.28 6.99 -6.52
C GLU A 40 -19.41 5.54 -5.99
N GLY A 41 -20.45 4.83 -6.44
CA GLY A 41 -20.78 3.49 -5.93
C GLY A 41 -19.65 2.48 -6.10
N GLU A 42 -18.91 2.53 -7.21
CA GLU A 42 -17.82 1.58 -7.48
C GLU A 42 -16.67 1.71 -6.46
N MET A 43 -16.29 2.94 -6.12
CA MET A 43 -15.24 3.19 -5.12
C MET A 43 -15.67 2.72 -3.73
N LEU A 44 -16.93 2.97 -3.37
CA LEU A 44 -17.49 2.54 -2.10
C LEU A 44 -17.51 1.00 -1.99
N ASP A 45 -17.89 0.31 -3.06
CA ASP A 45 -17.95 -1.15 -3.07
C ASP A 45 -16.55 -1.78 -3.04
N LEU A 46 -15.57 -1.18 -3.71
CA LEU A 46 -14.17 -1.57 -3.58
C LEU A 46 -13.65 -1.40 -2.15
N ALA A 47 -13.93 -0.25 -1.52
CA ALA A 47 -13.53 0.00 -0.13
C ALA A 47 -14.13 -1.02 0.84
N LYS A 48 -15.43 -1.34 0.69
CA LYS A 48 -16.09 -2.40 1.47
C LYS A 48 -15.43 -3.76 1.26
N HIS A 49 -15.08 -4.11 0.02
CA HIS A 49 -14.41 -5.37 -0.29
C HIS A 49 -13.02 -5.46 0.37
N ILE A 50 -12.25 -4.37 0.34
CA ILE A 50 -10.94 -4.29 1.00
C ILE A 50 -11.09 -4.50 2.50
N ILE A 51 -12.01 -3.77 3.15
CA ILE A 51 -12.26 -3.90 4.59
C ILE A 51 -12.66 -5.34 4.93
N ASN A 52 -13.56 -5.95 4.14
CA ASN A 52 -13.99 -7.33 4.36
C ASN A 52 -12.88 -8.36 4.17
N THR A 53 -11.94 -8.09 3.26
CA THR A 53 -10.81 -8.99 2.99
C THR A 53 -9.67 -8.81 4.00
N LYS A 54 -9.51 -7.60 4.57
CA LYS A 54 -8.40 -7.23 5.47
C LYS A 54 -8.79 -7.14 6.94
N LYS A 55 -10.07 -7.28 7.28
CA LYS A 55 -10.51 -7.36 8.68
C LYS A 55 -9.86 -8.56 9.38
N GLY A 56 -9.53 -8.39 10.65
CA GLY A 56 -8.92 -9.40 11.49
C GLY A 56 -9.07 -9.06 12.97
N SER A 57 -8.57 -9.92 13.85
CA SER A 57 -8.49 -9.64 15.28
C SER A 57 -7.35 -8.67 15.58
N PHE A 58 -7.61 -7.65 16.37
CA PHE A 58 -6.58 -6.75 16.88
C PHE A 58 -6.01 -7.30 18.19
N ASP A 59 -4.70 -7.56 18.22
CA ASP A 59 -3.94 -7.84 19.43
C ASP A 59 -2.82 -6.82 19.57
N ALA A 60 -2.90 -5.97 20.60
CA ALA A 60 -1.89 -4.95 20.87
C ALA A 60 -0.50 -5.54 21.16
N LYS A 61 -0.43 -6.78 21.67
CA LYS A 61 0.84 -7.46 21.97
C LYS A 61 1.60 -7.93 20.74
N ALA A 62 0.90 -8.06 19.60
CA ALA A 62 1.52 -8.44 18.34
C ALA A 62 2.24 -7.26 17.65
N PHE A 63 2.10 -6.03 18.18
CA PHE A 63 2.79 -4.86 17.65
C PHE A 63 4.27 -4.88 18.07
N ASP A 64 5.16 -4.76 17.09
CA ASP A 64 6.60 -4.65 17.29
C ASP A 64 7.08 -3.22 17.07
N ASP A 65 7.66 -2.61 18.11
CA ASP A 65 8.25 -1.28 18.03
C ASP A 65 9.64 -1.36 17.37
N ARG A 66 9.60 -1.32 16.05
CA ARG A 66 10.80 -1.34 15.21
C ARG A 66 11.75 -0.16 15.47
N TYR A 67 11.25 0.96 16.02
CA TYR A 67 12.08 2.11 16.33
C TYR A 67 12.86 1.83 17.62
N ASP A 68 12.17 1.45 18.68
CA ASP A 68 12.80 1.11 19.96
C ASP A 68 13.81 -0.02 19.82
N ALA A 69 13.47 -1.06 19.04
CA ALA A 69 14.39 -2.14 18.71
C ALA A 69 15.67 -1.63 18.02
N ALA A 70 15.53 -0.74 17.02
CA ALA A 70 16.67 -0.16 16.31
C ALA A 70 17.53 0.74 17.22
N VAL A 71 16.91 1.49 18.13
CA VAL A 71 17.62 2.31 19.12
C VAL A 71 18.39 1.42 20.09
N ALA A 72 17.79 0.33 20.58
CA ALA A 72 18.45 -0.62 21.47
C ALA A 72 19.66 -1.29 20.80
N GLU A 73 19.54 -1.70 19.53
CA GLU A 73 20.66 -2.23 18.74
C GLU A 73 21.78 -1.19 18.56
N LEU A 74 21.42 0.06 18.27
CA LEU A 74 22.37 1.15 18.12
C LEU A 74 23.18 1.39 19.41
N VAL A 75 22.51 1.37 20.56
CA VAL A 75 23.16 1.53 21.87
C VAL A 75 24.11 0.37 22.15
N LYS A 76 23.70 -0.88 21.90
CA LYS A 76 24.57 -2.06 22.06
C LYS A 76 25.80 -2.00 21.16
N ALA A 77 25.64 -1.65 19.89
CA ALA A 77 26.76 -1.51 18.96
C ALA A 77 27.77 -0.45 19.42
N LYS A 78 27.29 0.68 19.97
CA LYS A 78 28.16 1.72 20.54
C LYS A 78 28.92 1.25 21.78
N LEU A 79 28.26 0.53 22.70
CA LEU A 79 28.90 -0.03 23.89
C LEU A 79 29.99 -1.05 23.53
N GLU A 80 29.75 -1.86 22.51
CA GLU A 80 30.69 -2.89 22.04
C GLU A 80 31.77 -2.35 21.10
N GLY A 81 31.79 -1.05 20.79
CA GLY A 81 32.73 -0.44 19.86
C GLY A 81 32.58 -0.92 18.41
N LYS A 82 31.42 -1.50 18.06
CA LYS A 82 31.13 -2.04 16.72
C LYS A 82 30.56 -0.96 15.79
N ALA A 83 30.72 -1.18 14.49
CA ALA A 83 30.16 -0.29 13.47
C ALA A 83 28.63 -0.22 13.56
N LEU A 84 28.08 0.98 13.31
CA LEU A 84 26.65 1.25 13.44
C LEU A 84 25.81 0.43 12.43
N PRO A 85 24.62 -0.07 12.82
CA PRO A 85 23.75 -0.82 11.93
C PRO A 85 23.29 0.05 10.74
N LYS A 86 23.61 -0.39 9.51
CA LYS A 86 23.17 0.29 8.28
C LYS A 86 21.83 -0.28 7.82
N LYS A 87 20.79 0.56 7.78
CA LYS A 87 19.48 0.20 7.21
C LYS A 87 19.57 0.17 5.68
N LYS A 88 19.13 -0.94 5.05
CA LYS A 88 18.99 -1.03 3.59
C LYS A 88 17.82 -0.16 3.13
N ALA A 89 18.04 0.65 2.09
CA ALA A 89 16.97 1.42 1.47
C ALA A 89 15.96 0.48 0.78
N PRO A 90 14.65 0.69 0.93
CA PRO A 90 13.66 -0.08 0.18
C PRO A 90 13.78 0.23 -1.33
N PRO A 91 13.48 -0.76 -2.20
CA PRO A 91 13.52 -0.55 -3.64
C PRO A 91 12.44 0.46 -4.07
N PRO A 92 12.68 1.23 -5.15
CA PRO A 92 11.68 2.16 -5.66
C PRO A 92 10.44 1.42 -6.17
N SER A 93 9.25 1.84 -5.71
CA SER A 93 7.97 1.34 -6.23
C SER A 93 7.72 1.92 -7.62
N LYS A 94 7.27 1.07 -8.57
CA LYS A 94 6.86 1.54 -9.92
C LYS A 94 5.59 2.39 -9.81
N PRO A 95 5.49 3.53 -10.53
CA PRO A 95 4.23 4.25 -10.64
C PRO A 95 3.23 3.34 -11.36
N SER A 96 2.13 3.03 -10.69
CA SER A 96 0.99 2.32 -11.26
C SER A 96 -0.25 3.17 -11.06
N ASP A 97 -1.22 3.04 -11.96
CA ASP A 97 -2.56 3.59 -11.76
C ASP A 97 -3.10 3.04 -10.43
N LEU A 98 -3.32 3.95 -9.47
CA LEU A 98 -3.66 3.61 -8.09
C LEU A 98 -4.89 2.72 -8.03
N LEU A 99 -5.87 2.95 -8.90
CA LEU A 99 -7.10 2.16 -8.90
C LEU A 99 -6.84 0.74 -9.42
N GLN A 100 -6.02 0.60 -10.46
CA GLN A 100 -5.56 -0.71 -10.95
C GLN A 100 -4.71 -1.45 -9.91
N ALA A 101 -3.79 -0.74 -9.25
CA ALA A 101 -2.93 -1.29 -8.19
C ALA A 101 -3.73 -1.74 -6.97
N LEU A 102 -4.78 -1.00 -6.62
CA LEU A 102 -5.72 -1.33 -5.56
C LEU A 102 -6.58 -2.55 -5.94
N ARG A 103 -7.12 -2.61 -7.17
CA ARG A 103 -7.84 -3.81 -7.67
C ARG A 103 -6.96 -5.05 -7.67
N GLN A 104 -5.69 -4.94 -8.06
CA GLN A 104 -4.71 -6.03 -7.99
C GLN A 104 -4.42 -6.45 -6.55
N SER A 105 -4.23 -5.50 -5.64
CA SER A 105 -4.00 -5.76 -4.21
C SER A 105 -5.22 -6.37 -3.50
N ALA A 106 -6.42 -6.08 -4.01
CA ALA A 106 -7.70 -6.62 -3.54
C ALA A 106 -8.07 -7.97 -4.18
N GLY A 107 -7.24 -8.50 -5.10
CA GLY A 107 -7.46 -9.79 -5.76
C GLY A 107 -8.57 -9.79 -6.83
N GLN A 108 -9.04 -8.61 -7.26
CA GLN A 108 -10.13 -8.45 -8.23
C GLN A 108 -9.66 -8.32 -9.69
N ALA A 109 -8.35 -8.20 -9.93
CA ALA A 109 -7.82 -8.18 -11.28
C ALA A 109 -7.78 -9.61 -11.86
N SER A 110 -8.69 -9.91 -12.80
CA SER A 110 -8.50 -11.06 -13.68
C SER A 110 -7.21 -10.86 -14.46
N THR A 111 -6.19 -11.66 -14.19
CA THR A 111 -4.98 -11.71 -15.00
C THR A 111 -5.40 -11.93 -16.46
N PRO A 112 -5.12 -11.02 -17.39
CA PRO A 112 -5.15 -11.38 -18.80
C PRO A 112 -4.06 -12.42 -18.96
N LYS A 113 -4.43 -13.69 -19.09
CA LYS A 113 -3.50 -14.70 -19.60
C LYS A 113 -2.94 -14.12 -20.90
N PRO A 114 -1.61 -14.02 -21.07
CA PRO A 114 -1.07 -13.67 -22.38
C PRO A 114 -1.62 -14.71 -23.35
N LYS A 115 -2.49 -14.28 -24.27
CA LYS A 115 -2.84 -15.09 -25.43
C LYS A 115 -1.54 -15.30 -26.16
N LEU A 116 -1.00 -16.51 -26.04
CA LEU A 116 0.08 -16.98 -26.89
C LEU A 116 -0.47 -16.85 -28.32
N ALA A 117 -0.06 -15.80 -29.01
CA ALA A 117 -0.35 -15.64 -30.43
C ALA A 117 0.44 -16.74 -31.14
N THR A 118 -0.21 -17.88 -31.36
CA THR A 118 0.26 -18.90 -32.29
C THR A 118 0.15 -18.30 -33.69
N THR A 119 1.23 -17.69 -34.18
CA THR A 119 1.38 -17.35 -35.59
C THR A 119 1.62 -18.64 -36.36
N LYS A 120 0.54 -19.37 -36.62
CA LYS A 120 0.51 -20.45 -37.61
C LYS A 120 0.41 -19.80 -38.99
N GLY A 121 1.46 -19.99 -39.79
CA GLY A 121 1.40 -19.90 -41.25
C GLY A 121 1.95 -18.61 -41.85
N ASP A 122 3.22 -18.64 -42.24
CA ASP A 122 3.70 -18.11 -43.53
C ASP A 122 5.19 -18.49 -43.74
N ALA A 123 5.47 -19.79 -43.70
CA ALA A 123 6.80 -20.34 -44.02
C ALA A 123 6.82 -21.11 -45.36
N ALA A 124 5.86 -20.84 -46.25
CA ALA A 124 5.74 -21.55 -47.52
C ALA A 124 5.37 -20.62 -48.68
N LYS A 125 6.10 -19.50 -48.88
CA LYS A 125 6.01 -18.76 -50.15
C LYS A 125 7.20 -17.87 -50.54
N ARG A 126 8.36 -18.01 -49.89
CA ARG A 126 9.57 -17.21 -50.24
C ARG A 126 10.73 -18.00 -50.86
N ALA A 127 10.60 -19.32 -51.03
CA ALA A 127 11.62 -20.18 -51.63
C ALA A 127 11.56 -20.33 -53.17
N LYS A 128 10.73 -19.54 -53.89
CA LYS A 128 10.60 -19.64 -55.37
C LYS A 128 10.96 -18.37 -56.16
N ARG A 129 11.63 -17.39 -55.55
CA ARG A 129 11.97 -16.12 -56.23
C ARG A 129 13.46 -15.73 -56.19
N ALA A 130 14.35 -16.72 -56.02
CA ALA A 130 15.80 -16.53 -56.07
C ALA A 130 16.51 -17.49 -57.06
N ALA A 131 15.76 -18.05 -58.02
CA ALA A 131 16.30 -18.97 -59.02
C ALA A 131 16.12 -18.50 -60.48
N ASN A 132 15.74 -17.23 -60.72
CA ASN A 132 15.54 -16.74 -62.09
C ASN A 132 15.96 -15.27 -62.26
N SER A 133 17.27 -14.99 -62.15
CA SER A 133 17.90 -13.82 -62.79
C SER A 133 19.42 -14.00 -62.96
N LYS A 134 19.87 -15.21 -63.32
CA LYS A 134 21.19 -15.42 -63.94
C LYS A 134 20.98 -15.77 -65.41
N ARG A 135 20.94 -14.74 -66.28
CA ARG A 135 21.30 -14.79 -67.71
C ARG A 135 21.17 -13.39 -68.35
N ALA A 136 22.03 -13.15 -69.35
CA ALA A 136 22.36 -11.91 -70.07
C ALA A 136 23.54 -11.16 -69.40
N ALA A 137 24.80 -11.35 -69.81
CA ALA A 137 25.40 -11.11 -71.13
C ALA A 137 25.30 -9.64 -71.51
#